data_AF-A0A5C8FFG2-F1
#
_entry.id   AF-A0A5C8FFG2-F1
#
_cell.length_a   1.000
_cell.length_b   1.000
_cell.length_c   1.000
_cell.angle_alpha   90.00
_cell.angle_beta   90.00
_cell.angle_gamma   90.00
#
_symmetry.space_group_name_H-M   'P 1'
#
loop_
_entity.id
_entity.type
_entity.pdbx_description
1 polymer ?
#
loop_
_entity_poly.entity_id
_entity_poly.type
_entity_poly.pdbx_seq_one_letter_code
_entity_poly.pdbx_strand_id
1 'polypeptide(L)'
;MVLANIQGKNIENAGVTAADGVIVTGKEEREVLVKIADKVGRKNLINDGYIRKLTITDNYCFLEHPELDDIGRKRYLLLIWSNNSPKDNIKRTIEVIGCNFDNWKIKNEQYKKKQMIAKGILTGTVILGVVIAFAVIFK
;
A
#
# COMPACT_ATOMS: atom_id res chain seq x y z
N MET A 1 11.24 -0.63 3.74
CA MET A 1 10.55 -1.45 4.75
C MET A 1 9.16 -1.80 4.25
N VAL A 2 8.76 -3.05 4.47
CA VAL A 2 7.43 -3.58 4.16
C VAL A 2 6.82 -4.08 5.45
N LEU A 3 5.63 -3.59 5.81
CA LEU A 3 4.88 -3.99 7.00
C LEU A 3 3.53 -4.55 6.57
N ALA A 4 3.09 -5.61 7.21
CA ALA A 4 1.82 -6.22 6.88
C ALA A 4 1.17 -6.84 8.11
N ASN A 5 -0.15 -6.72 8.18
CA ASN A 5 -0.96 -7.41 9.18
C ASN A 5 -2.28 -7.85 8.55
N ILE A 6 -2.64 -9.10 8.79
CA ILE A 6 -3.95 -9.65 8.43
C ILE A 6 -4.81 -9.79 9.67
N GLN A 7 -6.10 -9.49 9.51
CA GLN A 7 -7.11 -9.70 10.53
C GLN A 7 -7.16 -11.17 11.00
N GLY A 8 -7.39 -11.35 12.30
CA GLY A 8 -7.67 -12.63 12.92
C GLY A 8 -8.83 -13.40 12.28
N LYS A 9 -8.84 -14.73 12.46
CA LYS A 9 -9.98 -15.58 12.05
C LYS A 9 -11.17 -15.49 13.01
N ASN A 10 -10.91 -15.12 14.26
CA ASN A 10 -11.90 -14.96 15.32
C ASN A 10 -11.34 -14.00 16.39
N ILE A 11 -12.10 -13.80 17.48
CA ILE A 11 -11.71 -12.89 18.56
C ILE A 11 -10.50 -13.38 19.37
N GLU A 12 -10.23 -14.69 19.35
CA GLU A 12 -9.14 -15.33 20.10
C GLU A 12 -7.82 -15.35 19.30
N ASN A 13 -7.90 -15.18 17.98
CA ASN A 13 -6.74 -15.15 17.09
C ASN A 13 -6.44 -13.69 16.70
N ALA A 14 -5.34 -13.15 17.23
CA ALA A 14 -4.98 -11.74 17.06
C ALA A 14 -4.65 -11.31 15.61
N GLY A 15 -4.54 -12.26 14.68
CA GLY A 15 -4.08 -12.01 13.31
C GLY A 15 -2.67 -12.52 13.07
N VAL A 16 -2.14 -12.26 11.88
CA VAL A 16 -0.75 -12.59 11.52
C VAL A 16 -0.04 -11.33 11.08
N THR A 17 1.13 -11.09 11.64
CA THR A 17 1.96 -9.91 11.36
C THR A 17 3.22 -10.35 10.62
N ALA A 18 3.59 -9.61 9.59
CA ALA A 18 4.84 -9.84 8.86
C ALA A 18 5.56 -8.53 8.55
N ALA A 19 6.89 -8.59 8.52
CA ALA A 19 7.75 -7.49 8.10
C ALA A 19 8.87 -7.99 7.19
N ASP A 20 9.13 -7.26 6.12
CA ASP A 20 10.25 -7.49 5.18
C ASP A 20 10.49 -8.98 4.78
N GLY A 21 9.41 -9.73 4.60
CA GLY A 21 9.42 -11.11 4.13
C GLY A 21 9.29 -12.19 5.19
N VAL A 22 9.17 -11.84 6.47
CA VAL A 22 9.08 -12.81 7.58
C VAL A 22 7.86 -12.57 8.46
N ILE A 23 7.24 -13.65 8.94
CA ILE A 23 6.27 -13.59 10.03
C ILE A 23 7.01 -13.22 11.30
N VAL A 24 6.48 -12.24 12.03
CA VAL A 24 7.04 -11.77 13.29
C VAL A 24 6.06 -12.09 14.42
N THR A 25 6.60 -12.35 15.62
CA THR A 25 5.79 -12.72 16.80
C THR A 25 6.33 -12.05 18.07
N GLY A 26 5.49 -11.94 19.11
CA GLY A 26 5.92 -11.47 20.42
C GLY A 26 6.34 -10.00 20.41
N LYS A 27 7.57 -9.71 20.86
CA LYS A 27 8.06 -8.32 20.94
C LYS A 27 8.17 -7.65 19.57
N GLU A 28 8.70 -8.37 18.58
CA GLU A 28 8.91 -7.83 17.23
C GLU A 28 7.58 -7.54 16.53
N GLU A 29 6.59 -8.43 16.70
CA GLU A 29 5.23 -8.18 16.24
C GLU A 29 4.66 -6.89 16.83
N ARG A 30 4.81 -6.70 18.15
CA ARG A 30 4.34 -5.47 18.81
C ARG A 30 4.99 -4.22 18.24
N GLU A 31 6.29 -4.26 17.96
CA GLU A 31 7.01 -3.16 17.33
C GLU A 31 6.51 -2.86 15.91
N VAL A 32 6.21 -3.90 15.12
CA VAL A 32 5.63 -3.76 13.79
C VAL A 32 4.23 -3.16 13.86
N LEU A 33 3.38 -3.63 14.77
CA LEU A 33 2.03 -3.12 14.97
C LEU A 33 2.04 -1.66 15.43
N VAL A 34 2.96 -1.26 16.31
CA VAL A 34 3.16 0.16 16.68
C VAL A 34 3.57 0.98 15.47
N LYS A 35 4.53 0.52 14.65
CA LYS A 35 4.93 1.22 13.42
C LYS A 35 3.77 1.37 12.42
N ILE A 36 2.92 0.35 12.29
CA ILE A 36 1.70 0.43 11.49
C ILE A 36 0.77 1.50 12.07
N ALA A 37 0.49 1.44 13.37
CA ALA A 37 -0.37 2.41 14.05
C ALA A 37 0.14 3.85 13.91
N ASP A 38 1.45 4.08 14.05
CA ASP A 38 2.07 5.40 13.91
C ASP A 38 1.96 5.95 12.48
N LYS A 39 2.21 5.11 11.46
CA LYS A 39 2.11 5.51 10.05
C LYS A 39 0.67 5.85 9.65
N VAL A 40 -0.28 5.03 10.11
CA VAL A 40 -1.71 5.26 9.87
C VAL A 40 -2.17 6.50 10.64
N GLY A 41 -1.83 6.59 11.93
CA GLY A 41 -2.27 7.66 12.82
C GLY A 41 -3.80 7.70 12.90
N ARG A 42 -4.38 8.89 12.78
CA ARG A 42 -5.84 9.11 12.76
C ARG A 42 -6.47 9.02 11.36
N LYS A 43 -5.74 8.52 10.35
CA LYS A 43 -6.24 8.48 8.97
C LYS A 43 -7.27 7.36 8.82
N ASN A 44 -8.40 7.67 8.19
CA ASN A 44 -9.35 6.66 7.75
C ASN A 44 -8.81 5.99 6.47
N LEU A 45 -8.31 4.77 6.60
CA LEU A 45 -7.87 3.99 5.45
C LEU A 45 -9.08 3.49 4.66
N ILE A 46 -8.99 3.57 3.34
CA ILE A 46 -10.07 3.14 2.45
C ILE A 46 -9.75 1.73 1.93
N ASN A 47 -10.66 0.78 2.16
CA ASN A 47 -10.58 -0.57 1.64
C ASN A 47 -11.40 -0.70 0.34
N ASP A 48 -10.87 -0.16 -0.75
CA ASP A 48 -11.49 -0.21 -2.09
C ASP A 48 -10.66 -1.03 -3.08
N GLY A 49 -9.66 -1.76 -2.57
CA GLY A 49 -8.77 -2.57 -3.38
C GLY A 49 -7.75 -1.80 -4.22
N TYR A 50 -7.66 -0.48 -4.13
CA TYR A 50 -6.62 0.30 -4.82
C TYR A 50 -5.39 0.54 -3.96
N ILE A 51 -4.24 0.74 -4.62
CA ILE A 51 -3.04 1.27 -3.97
C ILE A 51 -3.18 2.78 -3.80
N ARG A 52 -2.90 3.25 -2.58
CA ARG A 52 -3.01 4.65 -2.18
C ARG A 52 -1.74 5.10 -1.48
N LYS A 53 -1.42 6.38 -1.56
CA LYS A 53 -0.35 6.97 -0.74
C LYS A 53 -0.82 7.04 0.71
N LEU A 54 0.04 6.62 1.63
CA LEU A 54 -0.18 6.77 3.07
C LEU A 54 0.53 8.04 3.57
N THR A 55 1.77 8.22 3.13
CA THR A 55 2.62 9.37 3.40
C THR A 55 3.34 9.77 2.10
N ILE A 56 4.26 10.72 2.17
CA ILE A 56 5.10 11.06 1.02
C ILE A 56 6.03 9.89 0.61
N THR A 57 6.45 9.08 1.60
CA THR A 57 7.41 7.99 1.42
C THR A 57 6.76 6.61 1.37
N ASP A 58 5.51 6.46 1.82
CA ASP A 58 4.86 5.16 1.98
C ASP A 58 3.55 5.06 1.19
N ASN A 59 3.28 3.87 0.69
CA ASN A 59 1.99 3.48 0.11
C ASN A 59 1.32 2.42 0.99
N TYR A 60 0.02 2.26 0.80
CA TYR A 60 -0.74 1.17 1.38
C TYR A 60 -1.76 0.59 0.40
N CYS A 61 -2.18 -0.63 0.67
CA CYS A 61 -3.39 -1.21 0.09
C CYS A 61 -3.94 -2.32 0.98
N PHE A 62 -5.20 -2.67 0.73
CA PHE A 62 -5.80 -3.89 1.24
C PHE A 62 -5.79 -4.98 0.17
N LEU A 63 -5.40 -6.18 0.59
CA LEU A 63 -5.47 -7.39 -0.23
C LEU A 63 -6.44 -8.36 0.45
N GLU A 64 -7.35 -8.92 -0.32
CA GLU A 64 -8.23 -10.00 0.16
C GLU A 64 -7.41 -11.26 0.34
N HIS A 65 -7.55 -11.88 1.52
CA HIS A 65 -6.93 -13.15 1.82
C HIS A 65 -7.81 -14.29 1.31
N PRO A 66 -7.24 -15.37 0.76
CA PRO A 66 -8.03 -16.48 0.20
C PRO A 66 -8.86 -17.20 1.27
N GLU A 67 -8.35 -17.29 2.50
CA GLU A 67 -9.12 -17.86 3.61
C GLU A 67 -10.08 -16.84 4.22
N LEU A 68 -11.32 -17.27 4.42
CA LEU A 68 -12.33 -16.56 5.19
C LEU A 68 -12.05 -16.69 6.69
N ASP A 69 -12.75 -15.88 7.48
CA ASP A 69 -12.82 -16.04 8.93
C ASP A 69 -13.82 -17.16 9.32
N ASP A 70 -13.89 -17.49 10.61
CA ASP A 70 -14.66 -18.66 11.08
C ASP A 70 -16.17 -18.52 10.87
N ILE A 71 -16.67 -17.30 10.61
CA ILE A 71 -18.08 -17.03 10.30
C ILE A 71 -18.30 -16.67 8.82
N GLY A 72 -17.32 -16.96 7.95
CA GLY A 72 -17.42 -16.82 6.50
C GLY A 72 -17.21 -15.40 5.95
N ARG A 73 -16.68 -14.47 6.75
CA ARG A 73 -16.35 -13.11 6.28
C ARG A 73 -14.99 -13.06 5.62
N LYS A 74 -14.85 -12.15 4.66
CA LYS A 74 -13.59 -11.86 3.99
C LYS A 74 -12.58 -11.30 4.99
N ARG A 75 -11.36 -11.83 4.94
CA ARG A 75 -10.22 -11.31 5.70
C ARG A 75 -9.36 -10.44 4.80
N TYR A 76 -8.88 -9.33 5.36
CA TYR A 76 -8.04 -8.39 4.62
C TYR A 76 -6.66 -8.27 5.25
N LEU A 77 -5.66 -8.33 4.38
CA LEU A 77 -4.30 -7.95 4.66
C LEU A 77 -4.15 -6.45 4.44
N LEU A 78 -3.77 -5.69 5.48
CA LEU A 78 -3.24 -4.36 5.33
C LEU A 78 -1.75 -4.45 5.00
N LEU A 79 -1.36 -4.00 3.82
CA LEU A 79 0.03 -3.93 3.38
C LEU A 79 0.48 -2.48 3.30
N ILE A 80 1.61 -2.15 3.93
CA ILE A 80 2.25 -0.83 3.91
C ILE A 80 3.70 -0.99 3.47
N TRP A 81 4.17 -0.17 2.52
CA TRP A 81 5.57 -0.23 2.09
C TRP A 81 6.11 1.15 1.69
N SER A 82 7.39 1.34 1.96
CA SER A 82 8.12 2.52 1.49
C SER A 82 8.37 2.47 -0.03
N ASN A 83 8.43 3.63 -0.67
CA ASN A 83 8.60 3.76 -2.13
C ASN A 83 9.88 3.10 -2.67
N ASN A 84 10.90 2.98 -1.83
CA ASN A 84 12.20 2.37 -2.13
C ASN A 84 12.30 0.90 -1.70
N SER A 85 11.24 0.30 -1.15
CA SER A 85 11.27 -1.10 -0.73
C SER A 85 11.52 -2.02 -1.93
N PRO A 86 12.45 -2.98 -1.82
CA PRO A 86 12.66 -3.98 -2.86
C PRO A 86 11.37 -4.73 -3.16
N LYS A 87 11.09 -4.94 -4.45
CA LYS A 87 9.90 -5.69 -4.89
C LYS A 87 9.86 -7.10 -4.28
N ASP A 88 11.03 -7.72 -4.11
CA ASP A 88 11.14 -9.05 -3.52
C ASP A 88 10.76 -9.09 -2.04
N ASN A 89 10.98 -8.01 -1.28
CA ASN A 89 10.48 -7.92 0.10
C ASN A 89 8.96 -7.82 0.11
N ILE A 90 8.39 -7.03 -0.80
CA ILE A 90 6.93 -6.91 -0.94
C ILE A 90 6.32 -8.27 -1.28
N LYS A 91 6.90 -8.97 -2.26
CA LYS A 91 6.48 -10.31 -2.67
C LYS A 91 6.51 -11.28 -1.50
N ARG A 92 7.67 -11.41 -0.84
CA ARG A 92 7.85 -12.33 0.30
C ARG A 92 6.89 -12.02 1.44
N THR A 93 6.68 -10.74 1.78
CA THR A 93 5.74 -10.36 2.85
C THR A 93 4.30 -10.76 2.52
N ILE A 94 3.87 -10.60 1.26
CA ILE A 94 2.53 -10.99 0.83
C ILE A 94 2.38 -12.52 0.87
N GLU A 95 3.38 -13.24 0.35
CA GLU A 95 3.35 -14.70 0.24
C GLU A 95 3.45 -15.39 1.60
N VAL A 96 4.27 -14.90 2.52
CA VAL A 96 4.42 -15.50 3.87
C VAL A 96 3.13 -15.38 4.70
N ILE A 97 2.28 -14.39 4.40
CA ILE A 97 0.96 -14.23 5.01
C ILE A 97 -0.10 -15.13 4.32
N GLY A 98 0.20 -15.70 3.16
CA GLY A 98 -0.73 -16.54 2.39
C GLY A 98 -1.58 -15.78 1.38
N CYS A 99 -1.27 -14.51 1.09
CA CYS A 99 -1.94 -13.74 0.05
C CYS A 99 -1.31 -13.95 -1.34
N ASN A 100 -2.08 -13.66 -2.40
CA ASN A 100 -1.63 -13.75 -3.79
C ASN A 100 -0.90 -12.47 -4.23
N PHE A 101 0.39 -12.60 -4.59
CA PHE A 101 1.21 -11.50 -5.09
C PHE A 101 0.75 -10.91 -6.43
N ASP A 102 0.19 -11.72 -7.33
CA ASP A 102 -0.26 -11.25 -8.65
C ASP A 102 -1.40 -10.26 -8.53
N ASN A 103 -2.28 -10.42 -7.54
CA ASN A 103 -3.33 -9.46 -7.23
C ASN A 103 -2.75 -8.08 -6.88
N TRP A 104 -1.66 -8.04 -6.12
CA TRP A 104 -0.95 -6.79 -5.83
C TRP A 104 -0.24 -6.24 -7.08
N LYS A 105 0.39 -7.10 -7.88
CA LYS A 105 1.11 -6.70 -9.09
C LYS A 105 0.21 -5.95 -10.07
N ILE A 106 -0.99 -6.49 -10.35
CA ILE A 106 -1.99 -5.85 -11.21
C ILE A 106 -2.39 -4.47 -10.67
N LYS A 107 -2.68 -4.37 -9.36
CA LYS A 107 -3.02 -3.11 -8.70
C LYS A 107 -1.86 -2.09 -8.78
N ASN A 108 -0.62 -2.55 -8.67
CA ASN A 108 0.57 -1.71 -8.76
C ASN A 108 0.83 -1.19 -10.17
N GLU A 109 0.60 -2.01 -11.20
CA GLU A 109 0.66 -1.57 -12.59
C GLU A 109 -0.38 -0.49 -12.88
N GLN A 110 -1.63 -0.67 -12.43
CA GLN A 110 -2.67 0.34 -12.54
C GLN A 110 -2.31 1.64 -11.81
N TYR A 111 -1.77 1.53 -10.60
CA TYR A 111 -1.32 2.68 -9.81
C TYR A 111 -0.21 3.46 -10.51
N LYS A 112 0.82 2.78 -11.02
CA LYS A 112 1.91 3.41 -11.79
C LYS A 112 1.39 4.09 -13.05
N LYS A 113 0.47 3.46 -13.79
CA LYS A 113 -0.17 4.06 -14.97
C LYS A 113 -0.91 5.35 -14.61
N LYS A 114 -1.72 5.34 -13.56
CA LYS A 114 -2.42 6.55 -13.06
C LYS A 114 -1.44 7.66 -12.68
N GLN A 115 -0.34 7.33 -11.98
CA GLN A 115 0.69 8.32 -11.65
C GLN A 115 1.38 8.91 -12.88
N MET A 116 1.69 8.07 -13.88
CA MET A 116 2.33 8.52 -15.11
C MET A 116 1.43 9.49 -15.89
N ILE A 117 0.14 9.17 -16.01
CA ILE A 117 -0.85 10.05 -16.63
C ILE A 117 -0.94 11.37 -15.87
N ALA A 118 -1.06 11.32 -14.54
CA ALA A 118 -1.15 12.54 -13.72
C ALA A 118 0.10 13.44 -13.88
N LYS A 119 1.29 12.85 -13.94
CA LYS A 119 2.54 13.59 -14.21
C LYS A 119 2.55 14.20 -15.62
N GLY A 120 2.14 13.44 -16.63
CA GLY A 120 2.08 13.93 -18.02
C GLY A 120 1.14 15.12 -18.18
N ILE A 121 -0.04 15.07 -17.55
CA ILE A 121 -0.99 16.19 -17.52
C ILE A 121 -0.36 17.42 -16.85
N LEU A 122 0.25 17.24 -15.68
CA LEU A 122 0.88 18.34 -14.95
C LEU A 122 1.98 19.02 -15.79
N THR A 123 2.88 18.24 -16.38
CA THR A 123 3.94 18.78 -17.25
C THR A 123 3.35 19.51 -18.46
N GLY A 124 2.32 18.96 -19.11
CA GLY A 124 1.65 19.60 -20.23
C GLY A 124 1.02 20.96 -19.87
N THR A 125 0.36 21.05 -18.70
CA THR A 125 -0.23 22.32 -18.23
C THR A 125 0.82 23.38 -17.91
N VAL A 126 1.96 23.00 -17.32
CA VAL A 126 3.06 23.93 -17.02
C VAL A 126 3.68 24.47 -18.31
N ILE A 127 3.94 23.61 -19.30
CA ILE A 127 4.50 24.03 -20.59
C ILE A 127 3.54 25.00 -21.30
N LEU A 128 2.24 24.67 -21.36
CA LEU A 128 1.25 25.53 -21.99
C LEU A 128 1.15 26.91 -21.31
N GLY A 129 1.19 26.94 -19.97
CA GLY A 129 1.21 28.19 -19.21
C GLY A 129 2.43 29.06 -19.50
N VAL A 130 3.62 28.46 -19.62
CA VAL A 130 4.86 29.19 -19.99
C VAL A 130 4.75 29.75 -21.41
N VAL A 131 4.27 28.96 -22.37
CA VAL A 131 4.09 29.41 -23.77
C VAL A 131 3.14 30.61 -23.85
N ILE A 132 2.01 30.56 -23.13
CA ILE A 132 1.05 31.68 -23.09
C ILE A 132 1.69 32.91 -22.43
N ALA A 133 2.39 32.75 -21.32
CA ALA A 133 3.06 33.87 -20.64
C ALA A 133 4.11 34.55 -21.53
N PHE A 134 4.92 33.77 -22.25
CA PHE A 134 5.85 34.30 -23.25
C PHE A 134 5.12 35.01 -24.39
N ALA A 135 4.04 34.43 -24.92
CA ALA A 135 3.26 35.06 -26.00
C ALA A 135 2.58 36.38 -25.58
N VAL A 136 2.30 36.58 -24.28
CA VAL A 136 1.74 37.83 -23.75
C VAL A 136 2.83 38.87 -23.45
N ILE A 137 3.99 38.45 -22.97
CA ILE A 137 5.12 39.35 -22.64
C ILE A 137 5.80 39.90 -23.90
N PHE A 138 5.88 39.10 -24.96
CA PHE A 138 6.54 39.47 -26.23
C PHE A 138 5.55 39.94 -27.31
N LYS A 139 4.37 40.42 -26.90
CA LYS A 139 3.37 41.06 -27.76
C LYS A 139 3.43 42.57 -27.60
#